data_AF-A0A932LG56-F1
#
_entry.id   AF-A0A932LG56-F1
#
_cell.length_a   1.000
_cell.length_b   1.000
_cell.length_c   1.000
_cell.angle_alpha   90.00
_cell.angle_beta   90.00
_cell.angle_gamma   90.00
#
_symmetry.space_group_name_H-M   'P 1'
#
loop_
_entity.id
_entity.type
_entity.pdbx_description
1 polymer ?
#
loop_
_entity_poly.entity_id
_entity_poly.type
_entity_poly.pdbx_seq_one_letter_code
_entity_poly.pdbx_strand_id
1 'polypeptide(L)'
;MSMTDAYPQLMDELSRLRHHWRVRKLTEGALLALAATTTALVATVAGDNLLKLGTGGRTALCLVLWGAAIASVAVFIVQRWLEDRRDDFFAAMVEARHPELGNKFINALQLGRSNGFGSPRLVEAIVHDAAEATADMELIDCLDSRLLRRNAYWVAGATGVLVLYASVFSARFGNGLKRVLLPVANIAPYTATQVAEVQPGNQRFLEGSPIAITASVTGTVPRDCRLYHRRPDGAWQHAAMGRIPESSDRFQFAIAAADATFEYFVQAGDGRSETFRADIVERPQITGIVVEYVMPPYTGIGTRRVEDSNGDLHAIPGTTVRLEFIANKPLRKATLAASVAGGSDKRQGPPEKASLAPPGERAGVRGPAHGVLATTSECTRGSDDRHWLVSLPITGSGTYQVKLTDTEGFDDLDPVRHPITLARDVAPTVTITTPGRDLQVKPDQSVPIAIQARDDYGLAELRLRFKLNN
;
A
#
# COMPACT_ATOMS: atom_id res chain seq x y z
N MET A 1 -37.25 74.58 -37.88
CA MET A 1 -38.00 73.45 -37.28
C MET A 1 -38.92 73.96 -36.17
N SER A 2 -40.05 73.32 -35.91
CA SER A 2 -40.85 73.63 -34.70
C SER A 2 -40.20 73.02 -33.46
N MET A 3 -40.44 73.57 -32.27
CA MET A 3 -40.00 73.03 -30.97
C MET A 3 -40.25 71.51 -30.84
N THR A 4 -41.35 71.06 -31.46
CA THR A 4 -41.81 69.67 -31.51
C THR A 4 -40.80 68.71 -32.15
N ASP A 5 -39.89 69.20 -33.00
CA ASP A 5 -38.93 68.37 -33.73
C ASP A 5 -37.49 68.52 -33.19
N ALA A 6 -37.11 69.73 -32.73
CA ALA A 6 -35.73 70.05 -32.33
C ALA A 6 -35.34 69.46 -30.95
N TYR A 7 -36.25 69.48 -29.97
CA TYR A 7 -35.96 68.92 -28.64
C TYR A 7 -35.86 67.38 -28.64
N PRO A 8 -36.73 66.63 -29.34
CA PRO A 8 -36.54 65.18 -29.49
C PRO A 8 -35.25 64.79 -30.19
N GLN A 9 -34.77 65.59 -31.16
CA GLN A 9 -33.50 65.35 -31.84
C GLN A 9 -32.31 65.46 -30.87
N LEU A 10 -32.25 66.52 -30.07
CA LEU A 10 -31.24 66.68 -29.01
C LEU A 10 -31.29 65.54 -27.99
N MET A 11 -32.49 65.06 -27.65
CA MET A 11 -32.68 63.94 -26.74
C MET A 11 -32.23 62.60 -27.36
N ASP A 12 -32.45 62.39 -28.66
CA ASP A 12 -31.97 61.21 -29.37
C ASP A 12 -30.43 61.19 -29.43
N GLU A 13 -29.80 62.32 -29.76
CA GLU A 13 -28.34 62.47 -29.72
C GLU A 13 -27.76 62.20 -28.33
N LEU A 14 -28.39 62.74 -27.28
CA LEU A 14 -28.01 62.49 -25.89
C LEU A 14 -28.20 61.01 -25.51
N SER A 15 -29.25 60.36 -26.00
CA SER A 15 -29.50 58.93 -25.76
C SER A 15 -28.44 58.04 -26.44
N ARG A 16 -28.03 58.40 -27.67
CA ARG A 16 -26.93 57.75 -28.39
C ARG A 16 -25.61 57.93 -27.66
N LEU A 17 -25.31 59.15 -27.20
CA LEU A 17 -24.11 59.43 -26.40
C LEU A 17 -24.11 58.60 -25.11
N ARG A 18 -25.23 58.54 -24.40
CA ARG A 18 -25.40 57.74 -23.17
C ARG A 18 -25.19 56.26 -23.44
N HIS A 19 -25.74 55.72 -24.54
CA HIS A 19 -25.54 54.33 -24.91
C HIS A 19 -24.06 54.03 -25.17
N HIS A 20 -23.38 54.85 -25.99
CA HIS A 20 -21.95 54.69 -26.29
C HIS A 20 -21.08 54.84 -25.03
N TRP A 21 -21.39 55.80 -24.15
CA TRP A 21 -20.71 55.96 -22.87
C TRP A 21 -20.88 54.71 -21.98
N ARG A 22 -22.10 54.18 -21.85
CA ARG A 22 -22.38 52.97 -21.05
C ARG A 22 -21.64 51.76 -21.62
N VAL A 23 -21.73 51.53 -22.93
CA VAL A 23 -21.00 50.44 -23.60
C VAL A 23 -19.51 50.56 -23.35
N ARG A 24 -18.93 51.76 -23.46
CA ARG A 24 -17.50 51.99 -23.25
C ARG A 24 -17.06 51.82 -21.80
N LYS A 25 -17.85 52.29 -20.83
CA LYS A 25 -17.62 52.05 -19.39
C LYS A 25 -17.66 50.55 -19.08
N LEU A 26 -18.59 49.81 -19.68
CA LEU A 26 -18.69 48.36 -19.53
C LEU A 26 -17.52 47.63 -20.19
N THR A 27 -17.06 48.05 -21.37
CA THR A 27 -15.87 47.44 -22.01
C THR A 27 -14.61 47.72 -21.20
N GLU A 28 -14.42 48.93 -20.68
CA GLU A 28 -13.32 49.23 -19.77
C GLU A 28 -13.36 48.38 -18.50
N GLY A 29 -14.54 48.19 -17.93
CA GLY A 29 -14.76 47.33 -16.77
C GLY A 29 -14.50 45.85 -17.05
N ALA A 30 -14.97 45.36 -18.20
CA ALA A 30 -14.75 43.99 -18.65
C ALA A 30 -13.26 43.70 -18.87
N LEU A 31 -12.51 44.65 -19.47
CA LEU A 31 -11.06 44.51 -19.63
C LEU A 31 -10.35 44.43 -18.27
N LEU A 32 -10.69 45.29 -17.32
CA LEU A 32 -10.10 45.23 -15.97
C LEU A 32 -10.47 43.93 -15.23
N ALA A 33 -11.72 43.48 -15.33
CA ALA A 33 -12.16 42.23 -14.73
C ALA A 33 -11.42 41.02 -15.33
N LEU A 34 -11.23 41.02 -16.65
CA LEU A 34 -10.44 40.00 -17.34
C LEU A 34 -8.98 40.02 -16.87
N ALA A 35 -8.32 41.17 -16.86
CA ALA A 35 -6.94 41.29 -16.37
C ALA A 35 -6.78 40.80 -14.92
N ALA A 36 -7.70 41.19 -14.03
CA ALA A 36 -7.69 40.77 -12.63
C ALA A 36 -7.88 39.26 -12.48
N THR A 37 -8.84 38.68 -13.20
CA THR A 37 -9.13 37.23 -13.17
C THR A 37 -7.97 36.43 -13.74
N THR A 38 -7.38 36.85 -14.86
CA THR A 38 -6.19 36.22 -15.45
C THR A 38 -5.00 36.28 -14.49
N THR A 39 -4.79 37.41 -13.82
CA THR A 39 -3.72 37.56 -12.83
C THR A 39 -3.93 36.64 -11.63
N ALA A 40 -5.16 36.56 -11.11
CA ALA A 40 -5.53 35.65 -10.03
C ALA A 40 -5.34 34.18 -10.43
N LEU A 41 -5.66 33.81 -11.67
CA LEU A 41 -5.42 32.47 -12.21
C LEU A 41 -3.93 32.12 -12.22
N VAL A 42 -3.09 33.00 -12.77
CA VAL A 42 -1.63 32.79 -12.77
C VAL A 42 -1.09 32.67 -11.35
N ALA A 43 -1.51 33.56 -10.45
CA ALA A 43 -1.04 33.56 -9.06
C ALA A 43 -1.45 32.30 -8.29
N THR A 44 -2.69 31.84 -8.44
CA THR A 44 -3.18 30.63 -7.77
C THR A 44 -2.52 29.36 -8.31
N VAL A 45 -2.36 29.24 -9.64
CA VAL A 45 -1.65 28.10 -10.25
C VAL A 45 -0.17 28.09 -9.89
N ALA A 46 0.50 29.25 -9.87
CA ALA A 46 1.88 29.37 -9.41
C ALA A 46 2.01 29.03 -7.91
N GLY A 47 1.07 29.50 -7.09
CA GLY A 47 1.02 29.22 -5.66
C GLY A 47 0.88 27.74 -5.33
N ASP A 48 -0.03 27.01 -6.00
CA ASP A 48 -0.18 25.56 -5.82
C ASP A 48 1.10 24.80 -6.21
N ASN A 49 1.76 25.21 -7.30
CA ASN A 49 2.99 24.59 -7.76
C ASN A 49 4.18 24.85 -6.83
N LEU A 50 4.25 26.03 -6.19
CA LEU A 50 5.34 26.38 -5.28
C LEU A 50 5.17 25.78 -3.87
N LEU A 51 3.94 25.80 -3.35
CA LEU A 51 3.64 25.39 -1.97
C LEU A 51 3.21 23.93 -1.82
N LYS A 52 3.00 23.21 -2.93
CA LYS A 52 2.55 21.80 -2.96
C LYS A 52 1.39 21.53 -2.00
N LEU A 53 0.38 22.39 -2.03
CA LEU A 53 -0.70 22.39 -1.06
C LEU A 53 -1.52 21.09 -1.11
N GLY A 54 -1.88 20.59 0.07
CA GLY A 54 -2.86 19.51 0.22
C GLY A 54 -4.28 19.98 -0.12
N THR A 55 -5.26 19.09 0.02
CA THR A 55 -6.66 19.34 -0.39
C THR A 55 -7.25 20.63 0.19
N GLY A 56 -7.01 20.91 1.48
CA GLY A 56 -7.50 22.13 2.13
C GLY A 56 -6.89 23.43 1.61
N GLY A 57 -5.61 23.42 1.22
CA GLY A 57 -4.99 24.59 0.60
C GLY A 57 -5.47 24.79 -0.84
N ARG A 58 -5.76 23.70 -1.56
CA ARG A 58 -6.32 23.75 -2.92
C ARG A 58 -7.74 24.32 -2.94
N THR A 59 -8.59 23.93 -1.99
CA THR A 59 -9.94 24.51 -1.87
C THR A 59 -9.87 26.00 -1.55
N ALA A 60 -8.94 26.43 -0.67
CA ALA A 60 -8.71 27.85 -0.40
C ALA A 60 -8.29 28.62 -1.66
N LEU A 61 -7.32 28.11 -2.44
CA LEU A 61 -6.91 28.73 -3.71
C LEU A 61 -8.04 28.79 -4.73
N CYS A 62 -8.86 27.74 -4.82
CA CYS A 62 -10.04 27.70 -5.69
C CYS A 62 -11.07 28.78 -5.29
N LEU A 63 -11.35 28.91 -3.98
CA LEU A 63 -12.22 29.96 -3.45
C LEU A 63 -11.66 31.36 -3.68
N VAL A 64 -10.34 31.54 -3.57
CA VAL A 64 -9.67 32.81 -3.91
C VAL A 64 -9.82 33.12 -5.39
N LEU A 65 -9.63 32.14 -6.28
CA LEU A 65 -9.79 32.34 -7.72
C LEU A 65 -11.23 32.74 -8.08
N TRP A 66 -12.21 31.97 -7.65
CA TRP A 66 -13.63 32.26 -7.93
C TRP A 66 -14.12 33.52 -7.22
N GLY A 67 -13.67 33.74 -5.98
CA GLY A 67 -13.96 34.95 -5.22
C GLY A 67 -13.39 36.20 -5.92
N ALA A 68 -12.15 36.15 -6.41
CA ALA A 68 -11.56 37.22 -7.20
C ALA A 68 -12.30 37.45 -8.51
N ALA A 69 -12.70 36.39 -9.22
CA ALA A 69 -13.50 36.50 -10.45
C ALA A 69 -14.84 37.19 -10.18
N ILE A 70 -15.60 36.72 -9.19
CA ILE A 70 -16.90 37.29 -8.79
C ILE A 70 -16.74 38.74 -8.32
N ALA A 71 -15.76 39.03 -7.46
CA ALA A 71 -15.49 40.38 -6.98
C ALA A 71 -15.10 41.32 -8.13
N SER A 72 -14.31 40.85 -9.10
CA SER A 72 -13.93 41.64 -10.27
C SER A 72 -15.14 41.99 -11.15
N VAL A 73 -16.06 41.05 -11.36
CA VAL A 73 -17.32 41.30 -12.09
C VAL A 73 -18.21 42.25 -11.30
N ALA A 74 -18.38 42.04 -9.99
CA ALA A 74 -19.21 42.89 -9.15
C ALA A 74 -18.71 44.34 -9.11
N VAL A 75 -17.42 44.55 -8.86
CA VAL A 75 -16.82 45.88 -8.72
C VAL A 75 -16.64 46.57 -10.07
N PHE A 76 -16.21 45.86 -11.12
CA PHE A 76 -15.87 46.51 -12.38
C PHE A 76 -17.00 46.55 -13.40
N ILE A 77 -17.96 45.62 -13.35
CA ILE A 77 -19.07 45.53 -14.31
C ILE A 77 -20.38 45.94 -13.63
N VAL A 78 -20.77 45.27 -12.55
CA VAL A 78 -22.09 45.48 -11.92
C VAL A 78 -22.22 46.88 -11.31
N GLN A 79 -21.21 47.35 -10.56
CA GLN A 79 -21.22 48.72 -10.03
C GLN A 79 -21.26 49.79 -11.14
N ARG A 80 -20.59 49.55 -12.27
CA ARG A 80 -20.59 50.48 -13.42
C ARG A 80 -21.89 50.42 -14.21
N TRP A 81 -22.56 49.27 -14.24
CA TRP A 81 -23.86 49.10 -14.89
C TRP A 81 -24.98 49.78 -14.10
N LEU A 82 -24.92 49.71 -12.77
CA LEU A 82 -25.87 50.35 -11.86
C LEU A 82 -25.64 51.88 -11.72
N GLU A 83 -24.52 52.40 -12.21
CA GLU A 83 -24.21 53.82 -12.19
C GLU A 83 -25.09 54.57 -13.22
N ASP A 84 -26.23 55.10 -12.77
CA ASP A 84 -27.06 55.97 -13.59
C ASP A 84 -26.73 57.44 -13.37
N ARG A 85 -26.46 58.16 -14.46
CA ARG A 85 -26.09 59.59 -14.44
C ARG A 85 -27.19 60.38 -15.12
N ARG A 86 -27.53 61.54 -14.54
CA ARG A 86 -28.53 62.45 -15.10
C ARG A 86 -28.04 63.05 -16.42
N ASP A 87 -28.99 63.43 -17.26
CA ASP A 87 -28.80 64.08 -18.56
C ASP A 87 -27.88 65.30 -18.48
N ASP A 88 -27.98 66.08 -17.40
CA ASP A 88 -27.15 67.26 -17.13
C ASP A 88 -25.64 66.92 -17.07
N PHE A 89 -25.27 65.72 -16.63
CA PHE A 89 -23.88 65.27 -16.59
C PHE A 89 -23.30 65.08 -17.99
N PHE A 90 -24.09 64.48 -18.89
CA PHE A 90 -23.68 64.27 -20.29
C PHE A 90 -23.61 65.60 -21.04
N ALA A 91 -24.55 66.51 -20.76
CA ALA A 91 -24.52 67.86 -21.32
C ALA A 91 -23.29 68.65 -20.87
N ALA A 92 -22.93 68.59 -19.58
CA ALA A 92 -21.70 69.19 -19.05
C ALA A 92 -20.43 68.56 -19.63
N MET A 93 -20.43 67.25 -19.88
CA MET A 93 -19.29 66.55 -20.47
C MET A 93 -19.04 66.97 -21.93
N VAL A 94 -20.10 67.21 -22.70
CA VAL A 94 -20.03 67.69 -24.08
C VAL A 94 -19.50 69.12 -24.13
N GLU A 95 -20.03 70.02 -23.31
CA GLU A 95 -19.59 71.43 -23.30
C GLU A 95 -18.18 71.62 -22.74
N ALA A 96 -17.74 70.76 -21.79
CA ALA A 96 -16.35 70.77 -21.33
C ALA A 96 -15.36 70.42 -22.46
N ARG A 97 -15.78 69.62 -23.45
CA ARG A 97 -14.97 69.25 -24.61
C ARG A 97 -15.10 70.25 -25.76
N HIS A 98 -16.27 70.86 -25.91
CA HIS A 98 -16.59 71.86 -26.94
C HIS A 98 -16.96 73.21 -26.31
N PRO A 99 -15.96 74.03 -25.90
CA PRO A 99 -16.20 75.35 -25.31
C PRO A 99 -16.96 76.31 -26.22
N GLU A 100 -16.95 76.04 -27.54
CA GLU A 100 -17.64 76.80 -28.59
C GLU A 100 -19.16 76.84 -28.41
N LEU A 101 -19.73 75.85 -27.72
CA LEU A 101 -21.17 75.79 -27.43
C LEU A 101 -21.61 76.79 -26.35
N GLY A 102 -20.71 77.32 -25.52
CA GLY A 102 -21.00 78.45 -24.62
C GLY A 102 -22.25 78.31 -23.74
N ASN A 103 -22.48 77.15 -23.11
CA ASN A 103 -23.69 76.81 -22.32
C ASN A 103 -24.99 76.63 -23.12
N LYS A 104 -24.98 76.71 -24.45
CA LYS A 104 -26.19 76.57 -25.27
C LYS A 104 -26.83 75.18 -25.14
N PHE A 105 -26.02 74.11 -25.06
CA PHE A 105 -26.51 72.72 -25.05
C PHE A 105 -27.10 72.34 -23.69
N ILE A 106 -26.42 72.67 -22.59
CA ILE A 106 -26.93 72.46 -21.22
C ILE A 106 -28.20 73.30 -21.01
N ASN A 107 -28.21 74.57 -21.41
CA ASN A 107 -29.37 75.45 -21.23
C ASN A 107 -30.58 74.97 -22.05
N ALA A 108 -30.37 74.51 -23.29
CA ALA A 108 -31.43 73.95 -24.11
C ALA A 108 -32.07 72.70 -23.47
N LEU A 109 -31.26 71.80 -22.89
CA LEU A 109 -31.75 70.61 -22.20
C LEU A 109 -32.47 70.95 -20.88
N GLN A 110 -31.94 71.89 -20.08
CA GLN A 110 -32.56 72.31 -18.82
C GLN A 110 -33.89 73.03 -19.04
N LEU A 111 -33.93 74.00 -19.97
CA LEU A 111 -35.13 74.79 -20.28
C LEU A 111 -36.19 73.96 -21.02
N GLY A 112 -35.77 73.07 -21.94
CA GLY A 112 -36.69 72.17 -22.65
C GLY A 112 -37.33 71.10 -21.75
N ARG A 113 -36.70 70.76 -20.62
CA ARG A 113 -37.26 69.85 -19.61
C ARG A 113 -38.24 70.55 -18.66
N SER A 114 -38.05 71.83 -18.38
CA SER A 114 -38.89 72.59 -17.44
C SER A 114 -40.09 73.25 -18.14
N ASN A 115 -41.28 72.66 -18.02
CA ASN A 115 -42.52 73.15 -18.65
C ASN A 115 -43.14 74.42 -17.98
N GLY A 116 -42.33 75.36 -17.47
CA GLY A 116 -42.91 76.46 -16.68
C GLY A 116 -42.08 77.72 -16.47
N PHE A 117 -40.88 77.85 -17.04
CA PHE A 117 -40.05 79.05 -16.85
C PHE A 117 -39.71 79.69 -18.21
N GLY A 118 -40.16 80.94 -18.42
CA GLY A 118 -39.82 81.76 -19.58
C GLY A 118 -40.91 81.87 -20.66
N SER A 119 -40.66 82.70 -21.68
CA SER A 119 -41.51 82.82 -22.87
C SER A 119 -41.34 81.58 -23.76
N PRO A 120 -42.42 80.89 -24.17
CA PRO A 120 -42.34 79.68 -25.00
C PRO A 120 -41.52 79.87 -26.29
N ARG A 121 -41.62 81.05 -26.91
CA ARG A 121 -40.87 81.39 -28.12
C ARG A 121 -39.36 81.55 -27.88
N LEU A 122 -38.97 82.01 -26.70
CA LEU A 122 -37.55 82.14 -26.34
C LEU A 122 -36.92 80.78 -26.06
N VAL A 123 -37.66 79.90 -25.37
CA VAL A 123 -37.20 78.51 -25.13
C VAL A 123 -37.08 77.75 -26.45
N GLU A 124 -38.05 77.89 -27.36
CA GLU A 124 -37.99 77.31 -28.70
C GLU A 124 -36.80 77.82 -29.51
N ALA A 125 -36.49 79.12 -29.45
CA ALA A 125 -35.32 79.69 -30.13
C ALA A 125 -33.99 79.17 -29.55
N ILE A 126 -33.87 79.04 -28.22
CA ILE A 126 -32.66 78.50 -27.58
C ILE A 126 -32.46 77.02 -27.92
N VAL A 127 -33.55 76.23 -27.94
CA VAL A 127 -33.51 74.81 -28.33
C VAL A 127 -33.13 74.66 -29.81
N HIS A 128 -33.65 75.52 -30.69
CA HIS A 128 -33.29 75.52 -32.10
C HIS A 128 -31.83 75.91 -32.34
N ASP A 129 -31.35 76.98 -31.70
CA ASP A 129 -29.95 77.43 -31.80
C ASP A 129 -28.98 76.36 -31.27
N ALA A 130 -29.35 75.63 -30.20
CA ALA A 130 -28.55 74.51 -29.71
C ALA A 130 -28.56 73.31 -30.67
N ALA A 131 -29.70 72.96 -31.25
CA ALA A 131 -29.80 71.87 -32.22
C ALA A 131 -29.02 72.15 -33.51
N GLU A 132 -29.03 73.39 -33.98
CA GLU A 132 -28.24 73.81 -35.15
C GLU A 132 -26.74 73.82 -34.84
N ALA A 133 -26.35 74.27 -33.64
CA ALA A 133 -24.96 74.27 -33.20
C ALA A 133 -24.39 72.86 -32.97
N THR A 134 -25.22 71.85 -32.68
CA THR A 134 -24.77 70.46 -32.51
C THR A 134 -24.92 69.60 -33.77
N ALA A 135 -25.68 70.03 -34.78
CA ALA A 135 -25.97 69.24 -35.98
C ALA A 135 -24.72 68.80 -36.75
N ASP A 136 -23.68 69.63 -36.79
CA ASP A 136 -22.42 69.35 -37.50
C ASP A 136 -21.33 68.74 -36.58
N MET A 137 -21.65 68.47 -35.30
CA MET A 137 -20.68 67.97 -34.31
C MET A 137 -20.91 66.50 -33.97
N GLU A 138 -19.84 65.70 -33.95
CA GLU A 138 -19.90 64.33 -33.41
C GLU A 138 -19.75 64.34 -31.88
N LEU A 139 -20.87 64.36 -31.14
CA LEU A 139 -20.86 64.38 -29.67
C LEU A 139 -20.11 63.19 -29.01
N ILE A 140 -19.81 62.11 -29.76
CA ILE A 140 -19.14 60.90 -29.27
C ILE A 140 -17.64 61.15 -28.99
N ASP A 141 -17.03 62.13 -29.63
CA ASP A 141 -15.60 62.46 -29.50
C ASP A 141 -15.19 63.01 -28.12
N CYS A 142 -16.16 63.34 -27.27
CA CYS A 142 -15.92 63.71 -25.87
C CYS A 142 -15.48 62.52 -25.00
N LEU A 143 -15.59 61.29 -25.50
CA LEU A 143 -15.22 60.08 -24.76
C LEU A 143 -13.71 59.77 -24.89
N ASP A 144 -12.97 59.86 -23.78
CA ASP A 144 -11.51 59.64 -23.72
C ASP A 144 -11.08 58.18 -24.00
N SER A 145 -10.23 57.93 -25.00
CA SER A 145 -9.81 56.56 -25.42
C SER A 145 -8.55 56.06 -24.72
N ARG A 146 -7.90 56.96 -23.97
CA ARG A 146 -6.66 56.67 -23.25
C ARG A 146 -6.87 55.62 -22.15
N LEU A 147 -8.02 55.66 -21.47
CA LEU A 147 -8.36 54.71 -20.40
C LEU A 147 -8.56 53.30 -20.96
N LEU A 148 -9.32 53.16 -22.05
CA LEU A 148 -9.50 51.89 -22.75
C LEU A 148 -8.17 51.28 -23.22
N ARG A 149 -7.31 52.09 -23.86
CA ARG A 149 -5.96 51.66 -24.27
C ARG A 149 -5.10 51.22 -23.11
N ARG A 150 -5.11 51.97 -22.00
CA ARG A 150 -4.36 51.61 -20.78
C ARG A 150 -4.82 50.28 -20.22
N ASN A 151 -6.14 50.06 -20.13
CA ASN A 151 -6.70 48.81 -19.64
C ASN A 151 -6.41 47.65 -20.60
N ALA A 152 -6.40 47.89 -21.91
CA ALA A 152 -5.99 46.91 -22.90
C ALA A 152 -4.52 46.48 -22.72
N TYR A 153 -3.60 47.40 -22.39
CA TYR A 153 -2.21 47.04 -22.06
C TYR A 153 -2.11 46.17 -20.80
N TRP A 154 -2.95 46.41 -19.78
CA TRP A 154 -2.99 45.54 -18.59
C TRP A 154 -3.46 44.13 -18.93
N VAL A 155 -4.52 43.99 -19.73
CA VAL A 155 -4.99 42.68 -20.21
C VAL A 155 -3.92 41.98 -21.05
N ALA A 156 -3.29 42.71 -21.97
CA ALA A 156 -2.22 42.18 -22.81
C ALA A 156 -1.02 41.71 -21.98
N GLY A 157 -0.63 42.48 -20.95
CA GLY A 157 0.43 42.10 -20.02
C GLY A 157 0.08 40.85 -19.22
N ALA A 158 -1.10 40.80 -18.59
CA ALA A 158 -1.55 39.63 -17.82
C ALA A 158 -1.66 38.36 -18.70
N THR A 159 -2.18 38.52 -19.91
CA THR A 159 -2.30 37.43 -20.89
C THR A 159 -0.92 36.98 -21.37
N GLY A 160 0.00 37.92 -21.63
CA GLY A 160 1.38 37.63 -22.01
C GLY A 160 2.12 36.84 -20.94
N VAL A 161 1.95 37.18 -19.66
CA VAL A 161 2.51 36.42 -18.53
C VAL A 161 1.91 35.02 -18.45
N LEU A 162 0.58 34.89 -18.62
CA LEU A 162 -0.09 33.58 -18.64
C LEU A 162 0.44 32.71 -19.78
N VAL A 163 0.54 33.25 -20.99
CA VAL A 163 1.04 32.54 -22.17
C VAL A 163 2.50 32.15 -21.96
N LEU A 164 3.35 33.06 -21.49
CA LEU A 164 4.76 32.76 -21.18
C LEU A 164 4.87 31.61 -20.17
N TYR A 165 4.10 31.65 -19.09
CA TYR A 165 4.10 30.59 -18.08
C TYR A 165 3.61 29.24 -18.64
N ALA A 166 2.51 29.26 -19.40
CA ALA A 166 1.95 28.07 -20.05
C ALA A 166 2.87 27.49 -21.14
N SER A 167 3.66 28.32 -21.84
CA SER A 167 4.59 27.87 -22.87
C SER A 167 5.89 27.32 -22.28
N VAL A 168 6.51 28.02 -21.33
CA VAL A 168 7.80 27.61 -20.73
C VAL A 168 7.61 26.41 -19.80
N PHE A 169 6.49 26.34 -19.08
CA PHE A 169 6.22 25.32 -18.07
C PHE A 169 4.92 24.55 -18.37
N SER A 170 4.72 24.14 -19.63
CA SER A 170 3.47 23.53 -20.12
C SER A 170 2.94 22.39 -19.24
N ALA A 171 3.79 21.45 -18.85
CA ALA A 171 3.39 20.31 -18.02
C ALA A 171 3.02 20.72 -16.57
N ARG A 172 3.75 21.69 -15.98
CA ARG A 172 3.46 22.24 -14.64
C ARG A 172 2.18 23.07 -14.64
N PHE A 173 1.99 23.89 -15.66
CA PHE A 173 0.80 24.73 -15.82
C PHE A 173 -0.45 23.86 -16.01
N GLY A 174 -0.40 22.87 -16.90
CA GLY A 174 -1.53 21.97 -17.15
C GLY A 174 -1.94 21.18 -15.90
N ASN A 175 -0.96 20.68 -15.13
CA ASN A 175 -1.26 19.98 -13.88
C ASN A 175 -1.81 20.92 -12.80
N GLY A 176 -1.19 22.08 -12.60
CA GLY A 176 -1.62 23.08 -11.62
C GLY A 176 -3.01 23.64 -11.92
N LEU A 177 -3.32 23.91 -13.20
CA LEU A 177 -4.64 24.36 -13.63
C LEU A 177 -5.73 23.34 -13.30
N LYS A 178 -5.50 22.06 -13.61
CA LYS A 178 -6.43 20.97 -13.26
C LYS A 178 -6.61 20.87 -11.74
N ARG A 179 -5.52 20.99 -10.97
CA ARG A 179 -5.54 20.93 -9.50
C ARG A 179 -6.28 22.09 -8.85
N VAL A 180 -6.21 23.30 -9.41
CA VAL A 180 -6.92 24.49 -8.89
C VAL A 180 -8.41 24.46 -9.28
N LEU A 181 -8.75 24.02 -10.49
CA LEU A 181 -10.15 23.92 -10.95
C LEU A 181 -10.91 22.73 -10.33
N LEU A 182 -10.20 21.64 -10.04
CA LEU A 182 -10.76 20.43 -9.42
C LEU A 182 -10.09 20.15 -8.07
N PRO A 183 -10.39 20.94 -7.02
CA PRO A 183 -9.65 20.89 -5.76
C PRO A 183 -9.79 19.55 -5.02
N VAL A 184 -10.89 18.83 -5.25
CA VAL A 184 -11.20 17.53 -4.62
C VAL A 184 -10.63 16.35 -5.43
N ALA A 185 -10.24 16.56 -6.69
CA ALA A 185 -9.68 15.48 -7.50
C ALA A 185 -8.30 15.06 -6.96
N ASN A 186 -8.06 13.75 -6.88
CA ASN A 186 -6.81 13.20 -6.41
C ASN A 186 -5.72 13.26 -7.51
N ILE A 187 -5.28 14.47 -7.81
CA ILE A 187 -4.23 14.75 -8.79
C ILE A 187 -2.94 15.06 -8.02
N ALA A 188 -1.90 14.27 -8.28
CA ALA A 188 -0.59 14.43 -7.67
C ALA A 188 0.09 15.75 -8.13
N PRO A 189 0.95 16.36 -7.28
CA PRO A 189 1.79 17.47 -7.71
C PRO A 189 2.66 17.09 -8.89
N TYR A 190 2.96 18.06 -9.75
CA TYR A 190 3.87 17.79 -10.87
C TYR A 190 5.29 17.65 -10.32
N THR A 191 5.92 16.52 -10.62
CA THR A 191 7.32 16.22 -10.31
C THR A 191 8.05 15.92 -11.62
N ALA A 192 9.31 16.36 -11.72
CA ALA A 192 10.14 16.09 -12.90
C ALA A 192 10.54 14.62 -12.99
N THR A 193 10.63 13.96 -11.83
CA THR A 193 10.82 12.52 -11.68
C THR A 193 9.50 11.87 -11.28
N GLN A 194 9.11 10.79 -11.95
CA GLN A 194 7.93 9.99 -11.58
C GLN A 194 8.36 8.56 -11.28
N VAL A 195 7.92 8.01 -10.14
CA VAL A 195 8.09 6.59 -9.84
C VAL A 195 6.93 5.86 -10.50
N ALA A 196 7.17 5.25 -11.65
CA ALA A 196 6.15 4.67 -12.51
C ALA A 196 5.60 3.36 -11.94
N GLU A 197 6.48 2.52 -11.38
CA GLU A 197 6.10 1.22 -10.86
C GLU A 197 7.00 0.83 -9.69
N VAL A 198 6.41 0.30 -8.61
CA VAL A 198 7.13 -0.29 -7.49
C VAL A 198 6.66 -1.73 -7.34
N GLN A 199 7.55 -2.67 -7.62
CA GLN A 199 7.33 -4.09 -7.38
C GLN A 199 8.04 -4.48 -6.08
N PRO A 200 7.44 -5.28 -5.19
CA PRO A 200 6.18 -6.03 -5.38
C PRO A 200 4.88 -5.27 -5.09
N GLY A 201 4.96 -4.06 -4.52
CA GLY A 201 3.78 -3.30 -4.08
C GLY A 201 3.18 -3.87 -2.79
N ASN A 202 1.86 -4.00 -2.71
CA ASN A 202 1.16 -4.60 -1.57
C ASN A 202 1.15 -6.13 -1.72
N GLN A 203 2.00 -6.82 -0.97
CA GLN A 203 2.11 -8.27 -1.05
C GLN A 203 2.43 -8.87 0.32
N ARG A 204 1.96 -10.10 0.53
CA ARG A 204 2.30 -10.91 1.70
C ARG A 204 3.57 -11.69 1.43
N PHE A 205 4.49 -11.67 2.40
CA PHE A 205 5.74 -12.42 2.37
C PHE A 205 5.83 -13.33 3.58
N LEU A 206 6.61 -14.39 3.45
CA LEU A 206 6.91 -15.26 4.59
C LEU A 206 8.01 -14.64 5.43
N GLU A 207 7.90 -14.81 6.74
CA GLU A 207 8.96 -14.45 7.67
C GLU A 207 10.31 -15.07 7.25
N GLY A 208 11.37 -14.25 7.34
CA GLY A 208 12.72 -14.61 6.96
C GLY A 208 12.98 -14.69 5.44
N SER A 209 11.97 -14.51 4.59
CA SER A 209 12.17 -14.51 3.14
C SER A 209 12.87 -13.23 2.65
N PRO A 210 13.74 -13.32 1.63
CA PRO A 210 14.36 -12.16 1.03
C PRO A 210 13.33 -11.40 0.17
N ILE A 211 13.23 -10.09 0.37
CA ILE A 211 12.32 -9.22 -0.37
C ILE A 211 13.14 -8.25 -1.22
N ALA A 212 12.98 -8.32 -2.54
CA ALA A 212 13.61 -7.41 -3.47
C ALA A 212 12.61 -6.34 -3.93
N ILE A 213 12.72 -5.13 -3.39
CA ILE A 213 11.89 -3.99 -3.76
C ILE A 213 12.56 -3.30 -4.95
N THR A 214 11.85 -3.24 -6.08
CA THR A 214 12.33 -2.62 -7.31
C THR A 214 11.42 -1.45 -7.69
N ALA A 215 12.01 -0.31 -8.02
CA ALA A 215 11.30 0.87 -8.47
C ALA A 215 11.75 1.27 -9.89
N SER A 216 10.79 1.44 -10.78
CA SER A 216 10.98 2.00 -12.13
C SER A 216 10.68 3.49 -12.11
N VAL A 217 11.60 4.28 -12.66
CA VAL A 217 11.55 5.75 -12.61
C VAL A 217 11.53 6.33 -14.02
N THR A 218 10.55 7.18 -14.32
CA THR A 218 10.39 7.84 -15.63
C THR A 218 10.59 9.36 -15.53
N GLY A 219 10.82 10.00 -16.67
CA GLY A 219 11.10 11.43 -16.76
C GLY A 219 12.59 11.73 -16.50
N THR A 220 12.88 12.59 -15.52
CA THR A 220 14.27 12.89 -15.14
C THR A 220 14.75 11.86 -14.12
N VAL A 221 15.62 10.93 -14.53
CA VAL A 221 16.15 9.90 -13.64
C VAL A 221 17.21 10.51 -12.69
N PRO A 222 16.97 10.54 -11.38
CA PRO A 222 17.91 11.12 -10.42
C PRO A 222 19.08 10.17 -10.16
N ARG A 223 20.16 10.70 -9.58
CA ARG A 223 21.30 9.88 -9.15
C ARG A 223 20.99 9.08 -7.88
N ASP A 224 20.18 9.66 -7.00
CA ASP A 224 19.84 9.08 -5.70
C ASP A 224 18.37 8.65 -5.68
N CYS A 225 18.15 7.41 -5.24
CA CYS A 225 16.84 6.86 -4.94
C CYS A 225 16.86 6.28 -3.52
N ARG A 226 15.83 6.56 -2.73
CA ARG A 226 15.75 6.14 -1.33
C ARG A 226 14.46 5.38 -1.07
N LEU A 227 14.57 4.25 -0.40
CA LEU A 227 13.45 3.51 0.15
C LEU A 227 13.21 4.00 1.57
N TYR A 228 12.01 4.52 1.83
CA TYR A 228 11.55 4.77 3.19
C TYR A 228 10.73 3.58 3.65
N HIS A 229 10.99 3.09 4.85
CA HIS A 229 10.19 2.05 5.47
C HIS A 229 9.94 2.36 6.95
N ARG A 230 8.82 1.88 7.48
CA ARG A 230 8.49 1.95 8.91
C ARG A 230 7.71 0.72 9.34
N ARG A 231 7.86 0.35 10.61
CA ARG A 231 6.90 -0.54 11.29
C ARG A 231 5.62 0.26 11.62
N PRO A 232 4.46 -0.39 11.84
CA PRO A 232 3.20 0.30 12.14
C PRO A 232 3.31 1.35 13.25
N ASP A 233 4.10 1.07 14.30
CA ASP A 233 4.32 1.95 15.45
C ASP A 233 5.69 2.64 15.45
N GLY A 234 6.38 2.64 14.30
CA GLY A 234 7.75 3.14 14.16
C GLY A 234 7.86 4.49 13.43
N ALA A 235 8.99 5.17 13.67
CA ALA A 235 9.39 6.31 12.84
C ALA A 235 9.84 5.84 11.45
N TRP A 236 9.69 6.71 10.45
CA TRP A 236 10.20 6.46 9.11
C TRP A 236 11.72 6.38 9.11
N GLN A 237 12.24 5.23 8.68
CA GLN A 237 13.65 5.01 8.39
C GLN A 237 13.85 5.03 6.88
N HIS A 238 15.08 5.29 6.42
CA HIS A 238 15.38 5.31 5.00
C HIS A 238 16.70 4.63 4.68
N ALA A 239 16.73 3.98 3.52
CA ALA A 239 17.91 3.34 2.96
C ALA A 239 18.10 3.76 1.50
N ALA A 240 19.36 3.88 1.06
CA ALA A 240 19.67 4.15 -0.33
C ALA A 240 19.42 2.90 -1.19
N MET A 241 18.73 3.07 -2.32
CA MET A 241 18.53 2.00 -3.29
C MET A 241 19.71 1.96 -4.27
N GLY A 242 20.16 0.76 -4.61
CA GLY A 242 21.17 0.55 -5.65
C GLY A 242 20.55 0.67 -7.04
N ARG A 243 21.32 1.12 -8.03
CA ARG A 243 20.87 1.12 -9.43
C ARG A 243 21.13 -0.25 -10.05
N ILE A 244 20.18 -0.77 -10.82
CA ILE A 244 20.36 -2.05 -11.52
C ILE A 244 21.32 -1.83 -12.70
N PRO A 245 22.40 -2.62 -12.86
CA PRO A 245 23.39 -2.39 -13.93
C PRO A 245 22.82 -2.43 -15.34
N GLU A 246 21.80 -3.27 -15.56
CA GLU A 246 21.18 -3.50 -16.87
C GLU A 246 20.17 -2.41 -17.28
N SER A 247 19.74 -1.56 -16.35
CA SER A 247 18.66 -0.60 -16.58
C SER A 247 18.92 0.70 -15.84
N SER A 248 19.10 1.78 -16.61
CA SER A 248 19.39 3.09 -16.05
C SER A 248 18.21 3.70 -15.28
N ASP A 249 17.00 3.24 -15.52
CA ASP A 249 15.74 3.74 -14.97
C ASP A 249 15.23 2.92 -13.78
N ARG A 250 15.90 1.82 -13.41
CA ARG A 250 15.46 0.94 -12.32
C ARG A 250 16.42 0.93 -11.14
N PHE A 251 15.83 1.01 -9.96
CA PHE A 251 16.52 0.94 -8.67
C PHE A 251 16.01 -0.25 -7.88
N GLN A 252 16.90 -0.88 -7.12
CA GLN A 252 16.60 -2.04 -6.30
C GLN A 252 17.12 -1.87 -4.88
N PHE A 253 16.37 -2.38 -3.93
CA PHE A 253 16.79 -2.58 -2.56
C PHE A 253 16.37 -3.97 -2.10
N ALA A 254 17.30 -4.73 -1.56
CA ALA A 254 17.06 -6.09 -1.08
C ALA A 254 17.08 -6.11 0.45
N ILE A 255 15.99 -6.60 1.03
CA ILE A 255 15.90 -6.94 2.45
C ILE A 255 16.20 -8.43 2.55
N ALA A 256 17.27 -8.80 3.26
CA ALA A 256 17.73 -10.19 3.30
C ALA A 256 16.78 -11.11 4.08
N ALA A 257 16.23 -10.63 5.19
CA ALA A 257 15.30 -11.37 6.03
C ALA A 257 14.29 -10.38 6.64
N ALA A 258 13.04 -10.45 6.18
CA ALA A 258 11.96 -9.65 6.75
C ALA A 258 11.37 -10.35 7.98
N ASP A 259 11.39 -9.66 9.12
CA ASP A 259 10.98 -10.18 10.43
C ASP A 259 9.59 -9.71 10.86
N ALA A 260 9.16 -8.53 10.41
CA ALA A 260 7.91 -7.91 10.81
C ALA A 260 7.23 -7.18 9.65
N THR A 261 5.90 -7.07 9.71
CA THR A 261 5.12 -6.27 8.75
C THR A 261 5.59 -4.81 8.77
N PHE A 262 5.79 -4.24 7.58
CA PHE A 262 6.24 -2.85 7.42
C PHE A 262 5.55 -2.14 6.26
N GLU A 263 5.42 -0.83 6.38
CA GLU A 263 5.01 0.06 5.31
C GLU A 263 6.23 0.67 4.64
N TYR A 264 6.19 0.85 3.33
CA TYR A 264 7.29 1.44 2.58
C TYR A 264 6.82 2.31 1.42
N PHE A 265 7.63 3.29 1.06
CA PHE A 265 7.48 4.05 -0.19
C PHE A 265 8.85 4.42 -0.74
N VAL A 266 8.91 4.68 -2.03
CA VAL A 266 10.14 5.03 -2.73
C VAL A 266 10.13 6.52 -3.05
N GLN A 267 11.26 7.19 -2.80
CA GLN A 267 11.50 8.58 -3.17
C GLN A 267 12.68 8.64 -4.13
N ALA A 268 12.43 9.14 -5.34
CA ALA A 268 13.44 9.37 -6.36
C ALA A 268 13.45 10.86 -6.72
N GLY A 269 14.49 11.59 -6.30
CA GLY A 269 14.57 13.03 -6.54
C GLY A 269 13.38 13.79 -5.94
N ASP A 270 12.59 14.45 -6.80
CA ASP A 270 11.36 15.15 -6.39
C ASP A 270 10.08 14.30 -6.47
N GLY A 271 10.17 13.08 -7.03
CA GLY A 271 9.09 12.11 -7.14
C GLY A 271 8.98 11.20 -5.92
N ARG A 272 7.74 10.88 -5.53
CA ARG A 272 7.42 9.95 -4.44
C ARG A 272 6.35 8.96 -4.92
N SER A 273 6.53 7.67 -4.61
CA SER A 273 5.53 6.64 -4.88
C SER A 273 4.37 6.70 -3.87
N GLU A 274 3.32 5.93 -4.14
CA GLU A 274 2.34 5.56 -3.13
C GLU A 274 2.99 4.77 -1.99
N THR A 275 2.29 4.71 -0.85
CA THR A 275 2.74 3.91 0.30
C THR A 275 2.20 2.51 0.15
N PHE A 276 3.11 1.53 0.16
CA PHE A 276 2.82 0.12 0.07
C PHE A 276 3.01 -0.54 1.44
N ARG A 277 2.40 -1.70 1.63
CA ARG A 277 2.49 -2.51 2.84
C ARG A 277 2.96 -3.92 2.49
N ALA A 278 4.07 -4.31 3.10
CA ALA A 278 4.58 -5.67 3.05
C ALA A 278 4.11 -6.40 4.32
N ASP A 279 3.14 -7.28 4.16
CA ASP A 279 2.58 -8.08 5.25
C ASP A 279 3.45 -9.33 5.44
N ILE A 280 4.14 -9.42 6.58
CA ILE A 280 4.97 -10.59 6.90
C ILE A 280 4.12 -11.58 7.68
N VAL A 281 3.95 -12.78 7.12
CA VAL A 281 3.22 -13.89 7.71
C VAL A 281 4.21 -14.91 8.27
N GLU A 282 4.02 -15.29 9.53
CA GLU A 282 4.82 -16.31 10.20
C GLU A 282 4.66 -17.68 9.52
N ARG A 283 5.71 -18.51 9.56
CA ARG A 283 5.66 -19.89 9.05
C ARG A 283 5.02 -20.85 10.08
N PRO A 284 4.41 -21.98 9.64
CA PRO A 284 3.89 -22.95 10.58
C PRO A 284 5.06 -23.65 11.28
N GLN A 285 5.11 -23.57 12.61
CA GLN A 285 6.15 -24.17 13.43
C GLN A 285 5.55 -24.92 14.62
N ILE A 286 6.24 -25.98 15.05
CA ILE A 286 5.90 -26.71 16.28
C ILE A 286 6.41 -25.92 17.47
N THR A 287 5.50 -25.47 18.32
CA THR A 287 5.80 -24.73 19.56
C THR A 287 5.89 -25.65 20.78
N GLY A 288 5.28 -26.83 20.72
CA GLY A 288 5.31 -27.81 21.81
C GLY A 288 4.99 -29.23 21.34
N ILE A 289 5.53 -30.22 22.05
CA ILE A 289 5.35 -31.65 21.79
C ILE A 289 5.01 -32.35 23.09
N VAL A 290 3.84 -32.97 23.14
CA VAL A 290 3.41 -33.84 24.23
C VAL A 290 3.50 -35.29 23.76
N VAL A 291 4.15 -36.13 24.56
CA VAL A 291 4.41 -37.54 24.22
C VAL A 291 3.75 -38.44 25.26
N GLU A 292 2.88 -39.33 24.80
CA GLU A 292 2.28 -40.39 25.63
C GLU A 292 2.82 -41.76 25.18
N TYR A 293 3.56 -42.42 26.06
CA TYR A 293 4.09 -43.76 25.87
C TYR A 293 3.10 -44.79 26.39
N VAL A 294 2.60 -45.64 25.49
CA VAL A 294 1.81 -46.82 25.81
C VAL A 294 2.75 -48.01 25.85
N MET A 295 3.18 -48.39 27.05
CA MET A 295 4.19 -49.44 27.25
C MET A 295 3.59 -50.83 26.95
N PRO A 296 4.42 -51.80 26.52
CA PRO A 296 3.96 -53.17 26.34
C PRO A 296 3.38 -53.77 27.64
N PRO A 297 2.36 -54.65 27.56
CA PRO A 297 1.70 -55.20 28.75
C PRO A 297 2.65 -55.92 29.72
N TYR A 298 3.72 -56.56 29.22
CA TYR A 298 4.69 -57.29 30.05
C TYR A 298 5.46 -56.38 31.02
N THR A 299 5.53 -55.07 30.75
CA THR A 299 6.26 -54.13 31.61
C THR A 299 5.49 -53.76 32.89
N GLY A 300 4.16 -53.90 32.89
CA GLY A 300 3.31 -53.48 34.02
C GLY A 300 3.25 -51.96 34.28
N ILE A 301 3.96 -51.12 33.51
CA ILE A 301 4.09 -49.67 33.72
C ILE A 301 2.84 -48.89 33.24
N GLY A 302 2.08 -49.46 32.30
CA GLY A 302 0.87 -48.81 31.74
C GLY A 302 1.22 -47.66 30.79
N THR A 303 0.60 -46.49 30.97
CA THR A 303 0.82 -45.30 30.15
C THR A 303 1.63 -44.23 30.89
N ARG A 304 2.57 -43.59 30.19
CA ARG A 304 3.39 -42.49 30.73
C ARG A 304 3.29 -41.29 29.81
N ARG A 305 2.88 -40.13 30.35
CA ARG A 305 2.79 -38.86 29.61
C ARG A 305 3.95 -37.92 29.95
N VAL A 306 4.47 -37.23 28.96
CA VAL A 306 5.52 -36.20 29.05
C VAL A 306 5.03 -34.97 28.29
N GLU A 307 4.79 -33.86 28.99
CA GLU A 307 4.12 -32.68 28.40
C GLU A 307 5.07 -31.68 27.73
N ASP A 308 6.35 -31.67 28.09
CA ASP A 308 7.35 -30.75 27.53
C ASP A 308 8.53 -31.56 26.94
N SER A 309 8.25 -32.29 25.86
CA SER A 309 9.27 -33.07 25.17
C SER A 309 9.98 -32.21 24.13
N ASN A 310 11.30 -32.38 24.04
CA ASN A 310 12.11 -31.87 22.93
C ASN A 310 11.89 -32.64 21.62
N GLY A 311 10.97 -33.62 21.61
CA GLY A 311 10.66 -34.51 20.50
C GLY A 311 11.50 -35.78 20.45
N ASP A 312 12.55 -35.92 21.26
CA ASP A 312 13.36 -37.14 21.25
C ASP A 312 12.60 -38.30 21.89
N LEU A 313 12.52 -39.44 21.18
CA LEU A 313 11.78 -40.59 21.64
C LEU A 313 12.72 -41.65 22.22
N HIS A 314 12.51 -41.96 23.50
CA HIS A 314 13.18 -43.05 24.20
C HIS A 314 12.16 -44.09 24.63
N ALA A 315 12.19 -45.28 24.02
CA ALA A 315 11.18 -46.30 24.27
C ALA A 315 11.75 -47.72 24.18
N ILE A 316 11.05 -48.68 24.78
CA ILE A 316 11.37 -50.11 24.66
C ILE A 316 10.73 -50.65 23.36
N PRO A 317 11.31 -51.65 22.67
CA PRO A 317 10.68 -52.25 21.50
C PRO A 317 9.23 -52.71 21.77
N GLY A 318 8.33 -52.35 20.86
CA GLY A 318 6.90 -52.66 20.98
C GLY A 318 6.07 -51.59 21.70
N THR A 319 6.68 -50.52 22.20
CA THR A 319 5.97 -49.37 22.77
C THR A 319 5.23 -48.61 21.65
N THR A 320 3.97 -48.25 21.88
CA THR A 320 3.24 -47.35 20.98
C THR A 320 3.28 -45.93 21.53
N VAL A 321 3.83 -45.00 20.76
CA VAL A 321 3.93 -43.60 21.15
C VAL A 321 2.81 -42.81 20.50
N ARG A 322 2.05 -42.05 21.30
CA ARG A 322 1.11 -41.05 20.81
C ARG A 322 1.73 -39.68 20.96
N LEU A 323 1.90 -39.00 19.84
CA LEU A 323 2.48 -37.66 19.76
C LEU A 323 1.34 -36.66 19.56
N GLU A 324 1.33 -35.62 20.38
CA GLU A 324 0.49 -34.45 20.22
C GLU A 324 1.39 -33.24 19.95
N PHE A 325 1.22 -32.59 18.81
CA PHE A 325 1.97 -31.42 18.39
C PHE A 325 1.11 -30.16 18.48
N ILE A 326 1.69 -29.07 18.98
CA ILE A 326 1.05 -27.76 19.11
C ILE A 326 1.72 -26.79 18.14
N ALA A 327 0.96 -26.27 17.17
CA ALA A 327 1.46 -25.30 16.19
C ALA A 327 1.23 -23.84 16.61
N ASN A 328 2.13 -22.93 16.20
CA ASN A 328 1.96 -21.47 16.41
C ASN A 328 0.70 -20.90 15.71
N LYS A 329 0.22 -21.57 14.65
CA LYS A 329 -0.97 -21.17 13.88
C LYS A 329 -1.80 -22.38 13.42
N PRO A 330 -3.08 -22.18 13.03
CA PRO A 330 -3.95 -23.24 12.51
C PRO A 330 -3.37 -23.94 11.28
N LEU A 331 -3.49 -25.27 11.22
CA LEU A 331 -2.97 -26.08 10.11
C LEU A 331 -4.07 -26.69 9.25
N ARG A 332 -3.77 -26.89 7.97
CA ARG A 332 -4.61 -27.66 7.06
C ARG A 332 -4.26 -29.15 7.10
N LYS A 333 -2.96 -29.44 7.14
CA LYS A 333 -2.42 -30.80 7.07
C LYS A 333 -1.14 -30.91 7.88
N ALA A 334 -0.97 -32.03 8.57
CA ALA A 334 0.29 -32.42 9.18
C ALA A 334 0.60 -33.88 8.81
N THR A 335 1.85 -34.15 8.45
CA THR A 335 2.32 -35.49 8.08
C THR A 335 3.58 -35.85 8.84
N LEU A 336 3.59 -37.03 9.47
CA LEU A 336 4.76 -37.57 10.13
C LEU A 336 5.46 -38.53 9.18
N ALA A 337 6.74 -38.32 8.94
CA ALA A 337 7.59 -39.25 8.21
C ALA A 337 8.60 -39.85 9.18
N ALA A 338 8.43 -41.15 9.48
CA ALA A 338 9.35 -41.94 10.29
C ALA A 338 10.24 -42.80 9.40
N SER A 339 11.49 -42.95 9.80
CA SER A 339 12.51 -43.77 9.15
C SER A 339 13.11 -44.67 10.22
N VAL A 340 12.65 -45.92 10.28
CA VAL A 340 13.02 -46.88 11.32
C VAL A 340 13.84 -48.01 10.71
N ALA A 341 14.95 -48.40 11.36
CA ALA A 341 15.71 -49.57 10.96
C ALA A 341 14.88 -50.83 11.22
N GLY A 342 14.53 -51.55 10.15
CA GLY A 342 13.74 -52.77 10.24
C GLY A 342 14.53 -53.87 10.94
N GLY A 343 14.02 -54.34 12.10
CA GLY A 343 14.52 -55.55 12.73
C GLY A 343 14.13 -56.77 11.90
N SER A 344 15.02 -57.24 11.02
CA SER A 344 14.87 -58.58 10.43
C SER A 344 15.38 -59.62 11.43
N ASP A 345 14.48 -60.10 12.29
CA ASP A 345 14.66 -61.33 13.04
C ASP A 345 14.62 -62.52 12.05
N LYS A 346 15.80 -63.01 11.66
CA LYS A 346 15.96 -64.35 11.11
C LYS A 346 16.94 -65.11 11.99
N ARG A 347 16.39 -66.03 12.77
CA ARG A 347 17.05 -67.23 13.30
C ARG A 347 18.12 -67.73 12.32
N GLN A 348 19.39 -67.48 12.62
CA GLN A 348 20.50 -68.17 11.96
C GLN A 348 20.79 -69.45 12.74
N GLY A 349 20.53 -70.60 12.11
CA GLY A 349 21.14 -71.86 12.48
C GLY A 349 22.67 -71.83 12.24
N PRO A 350 23.40 -72.87 12.67
CA PRO A 350 24.86 -72.86 12.69
C PRO A 350 25.46 -72.77 11.28
N PRO A 351 26.67 -72.20 11.12
CA PRO A 351 27.24 -71.94 9.80
C PRO A 351 27.76 -73.23 9.16
N GLU A 352 27.24 -73.55 7.98
CA GLU A 352 27.80 -74.58 7.11
C GLU A 352 28.88 -73.95 6.19
N LYS A 353 29.90 -74.78 5.90
CA LYS A 353 31.25 -74.45 5.47
C LYS A 353 31.34 -73.59 4.20
N ALA A 354 32.30 -72.67 4.23
CA ALA A 354 32.80 -71.92 3.10
C ALA A 354 33.47 -72.83 2.06
N SER A 355 33.09 -72.67 0.78
CA SER A 355 33.86 -73.14 -0.38
C SER A 355 34.31 -71.93 -1.18
N LEU A 356 35.60 -71.91 -1.50
CA LEU A 356 36.30 -70.89 -2.27
C LEU A 356 35.99 -70.98 -3.77
N ALA A 357 35.85 -69.82 -4.43
CA ALA A 357 35.94 -69.64 -5.88
C ALA A 357 36.47 -68.21 -6.19
N PRO A 358 37.09 -67.98 -7.37
CA PRO A 358 38.28 -67.14 -7.53
C PRO A 358 38.02 -65.65 -7.88
N PRO A 359 39.06 -64.78 -7.89
CA PRO A 359 38.90 -63.34 -7.90
C PRO A 359 38.88 -62.76 -9.32
N GLY A 360 37.94 -61.84 -9.57
CA GLY A 360 38.00 -60.94 -10.72
C GLY A 360 36.64 -60.38 -11.13
N GLU A 361 36.25 -59.23 -10.56
CA GLU A 361 35.90 -58.02 -11.30
C GLU A 361 35.33 -56.94 -10.37
N ARG A 362 35.83 -55.72 -10.54
CA ARG A 362 35.44 -54.53 -9.79
C ARG A 362 34.02 -54.12 -10.22
N ALA A 363 33.05 -54.27 -9.33
CA ALA A 363 31.75 -53.61 -9.41
C ALA A 363 31.55 -52.73 -8.16
N GLY A 364 31.00 -51.54 -8.39
CA GLY A 364 30.99 -50.42 -7.45
C GLY A 364 30.40 -50.71 -6.08
N VAL A 365 30.95 -50.01 -5.09
CA VAL A 365 30.51 -49.96 -3.70
C VAL A 365 29.05 -49.50 -3.64
N ARG A 366 28.11 -50.44 -3.60
CA ARG A 366 26.84 -50.29 -2.88
C ARG A 366 27.00 -51.06 -1.58
N GLY A 367 27.14 -50.33 -0.48
CA GLY A 367 27.03 -50.90 0.86
C GLY A 367 25.67 -51.61 1.03
N PRO A 368 25.56 -52.58 1.95
CA PRO A 368 24.33 -53.33 2.12
C PRO A 368 23.21 -52.37 2.57
N ALA A 369 22.13 -52.34 1.81
CA ALA A 369 20.88 -51.71 2.22
C ALA A 369 20.29 -52.54 3.37
N HIS A 370 20.66 -52.22 4.61
CA HIS A 370 19.84 -52.61 5.75
C HIS A 370 18.49 -51.88 5.61
N GLY A 371 17.42 -52.64 5.49
CA GLY A 371 16.08 -52.15 5.16
C GLY A 371 15.59 -51.11 6.16
N VAL A 372 15.69 -49.84 5.78
CA VAL A 372 15.05 -48.74 6.47
C VAL A 372 13.59 -48.73 6.01
N LEU A 373 12.66 -48.95 6.93
CA LEU A 373 11.23 -48.79 6.68
C LEU A 373 10.89 -47.31 6.86
N ALA A 374 10.65 -46.62 5.75
CA ALA A 374 10.10 -45.28 5.75
C ALA A 374 8.57 -45.36 5.80
N THR A 375 7.96 -44.88 6.87
CA THR A 375 6.50 -44.82 7.04
C THR A 375 6.09 -43.36 7.08
N THR A 376 5.13 -42.99 6.22
CA THR A 376 4.48 -41.68 6.29
C THR A 376 3.07 -41.86 6.81
N SER A 377 2.74 -41.18 7.89
CA SER A 377 1.43 -41.21 8.54
C SER A 377 0.82 -39.81 8.52
N GLU A 378 -0.44 -39.70 8.09
CA GLU A 378 -1.18 -38.45 8.24
C GLU A 378 -1.56 -38.27 9.71
N CYS A 379 -1.33 -37.07 10.23
CA CYS A 379 -1.73 -36.72 11.58
C CYS A 379 -3.23 -36.40 11.58
N THR A 380 -3.93 -36.72 12.66
CA THR A 380 -5.33 -36.37 12.87
C THR A 380 -5.46 -35.11 13.69
N ARG A 381 -6.45 -34.26 13.40
CA ARG A 381 -6.72 -33.07 14.21
C ARG A 381 -7.15 -33.47 15.62
N GLY A 382 -6.61 -32.79 16.62
CA GLY A 382 -6.88 -32.98 18.04
C GLY A 382 -8.02 -32.10 18.55
N SER A 383 -7.84 -31.48 19.72
CA SER A 383 -8.86 -30.65 20.37
C SER A 383 -9.19 -29.34 19.65
N ASP A 384 -8.23 -28.80 18.88
CA ASP A 384 -8.37 -27.55 18.12
C ASP A 384 -7.52 -27.60 16.83
N ASP A 385 -7.65 -26.62 15.94
CA ASP A 385 -6.97 -26.55 14.64
C ASP A 385 -5.43 -26.41 14.74
N ARG A 386 -4.91 -26.17 15.96
CA ARG A 386 -3.47 -26.11 16.28
C ARG A 386 -2.92 -27.40 16.88
N HIS A 387 -3.79 -28.31 17.36
CA HIS A 387 -3.40 -29.55 18.02
C HIS A 387 -3.52 -30.71 17.04
N TRP A 388 -2.44 -31.47 16.86
CA TRP A 388 -2.40 -32.59 15.91
C TRP A 388 -1.83 -33.83 16.56
N LEU A 389 -2.50 -34.96 16.33
CA LEU A 389 -2.23 -36.25 16.97
C LEU A 389 -1.74 -37.27 15.95
N VAL A 390 -0.78 -38.10 16.34
CA VAL A 390 -0.36 -39.26 15.55
C VAL A 390 0.10 -40.38 16.47
N SER A 391 -0.21 -41.62 16.11
CA SER A 391 0.26 -42.81 16.82
C SER A 391 1.36 -43.50 16.01
N LEU A 392 2.52 -43.70 16.63
CA LEU A 392 3.69 -44.31 16.02
C LEU A 392 4.13 -45.54 16.85
N PRO A 393 4.01 -46.76 16.30
CA PRO A 393 4.57 -47.95 16.95
C PRO A 393 6.10 -47.95 16.82
N ILE A 394 6.80 -48.11 17.94
CA ILE A 394 8.26 -48.11 17.98
C ILE A 394 8.78 -49.55 17.92
N THR A 395 9.28 -49.94 16.75
CA THR A 395 9.83 -51.29 16.51
C THR A 395 11.36 -51.32 16.38
N GLY A 396 11.98 -50.17 16.12
CA GLY A 396 13.40 -50.03 15.83
C GLY A 396 13.92 -48.64 16.21
N SER A 397 15.23 -48.48 16.21
CA SER A 397 15.85 -47.16 16.30
C SER A 397 15.80 -46.46 14.94
N GLY A 398 15.75 -45.13 14.94
CA GLY A 398 15.53 -44.38 13.71
C GLY A 398 15.40 -42.88 13.94
N THR A 399 14.73 -42.21 13.02
CA THR A 399 14.37 -40.78 13.14
C THR A 399 12.94 -40.58 12.68
N TYR A 400 12.30 -39.52 13.15
CA TYR A 400 11.06 -39.03 12.57
C TYR A 400 11.14 -37.52 12.36
N GLN A 401 10.34 -37.03 11.43
CA GLN A 401 10.17 -35.60 11.17
C GLN A 401 8.68 -35.34 10.92
N VAL A 402 8.21 -34.16 11.31
CA VAL A 402 6.83 -33.74 11.11
C VAL A 402 6.84 -32.59 10.11
N LYS A 403 6.08 -32.74 9.03
CA LYS A 403 5.88 -31.69 8.03
C LYS A 403 4.51 -31.07 8.23
N LEU A 404 4.50 -29.75 8.36
CA LEU A 404 3.30 -28.95 8.57
C LEU A 404 2.96 -28.17 7.30
N THR A 405 1.67 -28.09 6.98
CA THR A 405 1.12 -27.21 5.96
C THR A 405 -0.04 -26.42 6.56
N ASP A 406 0.04 -25.10 6.48
CA ASP A 406 -0.98 -24.21 7.05
C ASP A 406 -2.26 -24.14 6.20
N THR A 407 -3.24 -23.36 6.66
CA THR A 407 -4.51 -23.12 5.94
C THR A 407 -4.36 -22.32 4.64
N GLU A 408 -3.29 -21.54 4.50
CA GLU A 408 -2.99 -20.73 3.32
C GLU A 408 -2.10 -21.48 2.29
N GLY A 409 -1.63 -22.68 2.62
CA GLY A 409 -0.80 -23.54 1.76
C GLY A 409 0.71 -23.37 1.92
N PHE A 410 1.18 -22.68 2.97
CA PHE A 410 2.59 -22.53 3.28
C PHE A 410 3.11 -23.70 4.13
N ASP A 411 4.29 -24.20 3.76
CA ASP A 411 4.98 -25.28 4.45
C ASP A 411 6.03 -24.76 5.44
N ASP A 412 6.36 -25.61 6.41
CA ASP A 412 7.53 -25.43 7.27
C ASP A 412 8.83 -25.39 6.44
N LEU A 413 9.73 -24.45 6.76
CA LEU A 413 10.98 -24.25 6.03
C LEU A 413 12.00 -25.35 6.34
N ASP A 414 12.07 -25.76 7.61
CA ASP A 414 13.09 -26.70 8.09
C ASP A 414 12.53 -27.62 9.18
N PRO A 415 11.79 -28.68 8.78
CA PRO A 415 11.21 -29.61 9.73
C PRO A 415 12.30 -30.36 10.51
N VAL A 416 12.29 -30.20 11.83
CA VAL A 416 13.26 -30.80 12.74
C VAL A 416 13.19 -32.33 12.67
N ARG A 417 14.35 -32.98 12.61
CA ARG A 417 14.46 -34.44 12.70
C ARG A 417 14.73 -34.84 14.14
N HIS A 418 13.83 -35.64 14.69
CA HIS A 418 13.94 -36.15 16.04
C HIS A 418 14.40 -37.62 16.04
N PRO A 419 15.40 -37.99 16.87
CA PRO A 419 15.85 -39.35 17.04
C PRO A 419 14.82 -40.23 17.76
N ILE A 420 14.80 -41.50 17.37
CA ILE A 420 14.11 -42.60 18.05
C ILE A 420 15.18 -43.55 18.56
N THR A 421 15.32 -43.62 19.87
CA THR A 421 16.31 -44.46 20.56
C THR A 421 15.60 -45.59 21.30
N LEU A 422 16.00 -46.82 21.01
CA LEU A 422 15.51 -47.97 21.75
C LEU A 422 16.30 -48.18 23.04
N ALA A 423 15.58 -48.29 24.16
CA ALA A 423 16.13 -48.88 25.37
C ALA A 423 16.31 -50.39 25.16
N ARG A 424 17.44 -50.93 25.62
CA ARG A 424 17.75 -52.35 25.49
C ARG A 424 16.96 -53.14 26.54
N ASP A 425 16.08 -54.02 26.08
CA ASP A 425 15.44 -55.04 26.89
C ASP A 425 16.43 -56.18 27.16
N VAL A 426 16.63 -56.55 28.44
CA VAL A 426 17.60 -57.55 28.85
C VAL A 426 16.87 -58.86 29.14
N ALA A 427 17.26 -59.94 28.47
CA ALA A 427 16.62 -61.23 28.69
C ALA A 427 16.72 -61.68 30.16
N PRO A 428 15.66 -62.33 30.70
CA PRO A 428 15.63 -62.80 32.08
C PRO A 428 16.75 -63.80 32.35
N THR A 429 17.33 -63.73 33.54
CA THR A 429 18.35 -64.69 34.00
C THR A 429 17.71 -65.68 34.96
N VAL A 430 17.87 -66.98 34.68
CA VAL A 430 17.35 -68.07 35.52
C VAL A 430 18.50 -68.99 35.93
N THR A 431 18.57 -69.34 37.21
CA THR A 431 19.62 -70.23 37.75
C THR A 431 19.04 -71.15 38.81
N ILE A 432 19.37 -72.43 38.74
CA ILE A 432 19.08 -73.40 39.81
C ILE A 432 20.16 -73.20 40.88
N THR A 433 19.79 -72.66 42.04
CA THR A 433 20.72 -72.40 43.14
C THR A 433 20.99 -73.65 43.97
N THR A 434 19.98 -74.49 44.14
CA THR A 434 20.11 -75.81 44.78
C THR A 434 19.45 -76.86 43.90
N PRO A 435 20.13 -77.96 43.55
CA PRO A 435 21.52 -78.29 43.89
C PRO A 435 22.58 -77.52 43.09
N GLY A 436 22.19 -76.87 41.99
CA GLY A 436 23.08 -76.08 41.12
C GLY A 436 24.15 -76.88 40.36
N ARG A 437 24.15 -78.20 40.53
CA ARG A 437 25.07 -79.16 39.89
C ARG A 437 24.41 -80.53 39.82
N ASP A 438 25.00 -81.41 39.02
CA ASP A 438 24.60 -82.81 38.96
C ASP A 438 24.82 -83.49 40.32
N LEU A 439 23.84 -84.30 40.73
CA LEU A 439 23.90 -85.08 41.96
C LEU A 439 23.62 -86.55 41.66
N GLN A 440 24.39 -87.44 42.29
CA GLN A 440 24.01 -88.84 42.45
C GLN A 440 23.17 -88.97 43.72
N VAL A 441 21.95 -89.46 43.57
CA VAL A 441 20.99 -89.59 44.68
C VAL A 441 20.41 -91.00 44.68
N LYS A 442 20.03 -91.47 45.86
CA LYS A 442 19.35 -92.78 45.98
C LYS A 442 17.92 -92.67 45.43
N PRO A 443 17.31 -93.76 44.93
CA PRO A 443 15.99 -93.74 44.32
C PRO A 443 14.86 -93.13 45.17
N ASP A 444 15.00 -93.14 46.50
CA ASP A 444 14.05 -92.63 47.50
C ASP A 444 14.46 -91.27 48.11
N GLN A 445 15.57 -90.68 47.66
CA GLN A 445 16.10 -89.45 48.21
C GLN A 445 15.41 -88.22 47.60
N SER A 446 14.78 -87.40 48.45
CA SER A 446 14.21 -86.11 48.03
C SER A 446 15.31 -85.08 47.75
N VAL A 447 15.27 -84.45 46.57
CA VAL A 447 16.21 -83.40 46.18
C VAL A 447 15.49 -82.05 46.20
N PRO A 448 15.84 -81.12 47.09
CA PRO A 448 15.27 -79.78 47.05
C PRO A 448 15.78 -79.04 45.82
N ILE A 449 14.86 -78.51 45.01
CA ILE A 449 15.18 -77.67 43.86
C ILE A 449 14.82 -76.24 44.22
N ALA A 450 15.84 -75.40 44.37
CA ALA A 450 15.69 -73.96 44.57
C ALA A 450 16.10 -73.23 43.29
N ILE A 451 15.21 -72.40 42.76
CA ILE A 451 15.42 -71.64 41.53
C ILE A 451 15.40 -70.16 41.86
N GLN A 452 16.39 -69.43 41.37
CA GLN A 452 16.39 -67.97 41.38
C GLN A 452 16.23 -67.49 39.95
N ALA A 453 15.28 -66.60 39.73
CA ALA A 453 15.05 -65.97 38.45
C ALA A 453 14.97 -64.45 38.66
N ARG A 454 15.58 -63.69 37.76
CA ARG A 454 15.64 -62.21 37.81
C ARG A 454 15.37 -61.65 36.43
N ASP A 455 14.65 -60.55 36.40
CA ASP A 455 14.31 -59.78 35.21
C ASP A 455 14.18 -58.30 35.62
N ASP A 456 14.37 -57.38 34.68
CA ASP A 456 14.27 -55.93 34.90
C ASP A 456 12.83 -55.42 34.91
N TYR A 457 11.90 -56.12 34.25
CA TYR A 457 10.47 -55.80 34.22
C TYR A 457 9.57 -56.85 34.89
N GLY A 458 10.15 -57.99 35.27
CA GLY A 458 9.49 -59.03 36.05
C GLY A 458 9.21 -60.32 35.26
N LEU A 459 8.81 -61.37 35.97
CA LEU A 459 8.61 -62.70 35.38
C LEU A 459 7.13 -63.07 35.40
N ALA A 460 6.54 -63.29 34.23
CA ALA A 460 5.16 -63.73 34.11
C ALA A 460 4.97 -65.20 34.52
N GLU A 461 5.93 -66.06 34.17
CA GLU A 461 5.85 -67.50 34.44
C GLU A 461 7.23 -68.13 34.57
N LEU A 462 7.38 -69.06 35.52
CA LEU A 462 8.56 -69.91 35.67
C LEU A 462 8.14 -71.38 35.60
N ARG A 463 8.64 -72.12 34.60
CA ARG A 463 8.35 -73.56 34.43
C ARG A 463 9.61 -74.40 34.65
N LEU A 464 9.55 -75.34 35.58
CA LEU A 464 10.55 -76.40 35.71
C LEU A 464 10.21 -77.51 34.71
N ARG A 465 11.12 -77.77 33.77
CA ARG A 465 11.03 -78.95 32.89
C ARG A 465 12.02 -80.00 33.37
N PHE A 466 11.54 -81.22 33.60
CA PHE A 466 12.36 -82.37 33.92
C PHE A 466 12.06 -83.51 32.95
N LYS A 467 13.05 -84.37 32.72
CA LYS A 467 12.93 -85.60 31.94
C LYS A 467 13.52 -86.73 32.74
N LEU A 468 12.77 -87.82 32.86
CA LEU A 468 13.26 -89.08 33.39
C LEU A 468 13.78 -89.89 32.21
N ASN A 469 15.03 -90.36 32.27
CA ASN A 469 15.53 -91.33 31.32
C ASN A 469 14.98 -92.70 31.75
N ASN A 470 14.08 -93.25 30.96
CA ASN A 470 13.68 -94.66 31.07
C ASN A 470 14.71 -95.56 30.41
#